data_AF-A0A1V2C516-F1
#
_entry.id   AF-A0A1V2C516-F1
#
_cell.length_a   1.000
_cell.length_b   1.000
_cell.length_c   1.000
_cell.angle_alpha   90.00
_cell.angle_beta   90.00
_cell.angle_gamma   90.00
#
_symmetry.space_group_name_H-M   'P 1'
#
loop_
_entity.id
_entity.type
_entity.pdbx_description
1 polymer ?
#
loop_
_entity_poly.entity_id
_entity_poly.type
_entity_poly.pdbx_seq_one_letter_code
_entity_poly.pdbx_strand_id
1 'polypeptide(L)'
;MTNNDILKKLRVALMLRDDQIVEILELVDFRITKSELGAFFRAEDHENYMECGDQVLRNFLNGLVIHLRGTKENPKNPNDVLAKHKAEIPKKDSTKERPEFKASAKDSERGRGDKAPSKSGPATGKPKKKEFPKGNGKTSVVEKVVYKNGKNKK
;
A
#
# COMPACT_ATOMS: atom_id res chain seq x y z
N MET A 1 -12.18 -0.55 -22.08
CA MET A 1 -12.38 0.38 -20.95
C MET A 1 -13.36 -0.28 -20.02
N THR A 2 -12.90 -0.66 -18.84
CA THR A 2 -13.72 -1.33 -17.81
C THR A 2 -14.38 -0.30 -16.89
N ASN A 3 -15.34 -0.73 -16.07
CA ASN A 3 -15.93 0.14 -15.05
C ASN A 3 -14.89 0.61 -14.03
N ASN A 4 -13.91 -0.23 -13.70
CA ASN A 4 -12.77 0.13 -12.87
C ASN A 4 -11.98 1.28 -13.51
N ASP A 5 -11.72 1.24 -14.83
CA ASP A 5 -11.05 2.33 -15.53
C ASP A 5 -11.84 3.64 -15.46
N ILE A 6 -13.16 3.57 -15.60
CA ILE A 6 -14.04 4.75 -15.52
C ILE A 6 -13.96 5.34 -14.12
N LEU A 7 -14.10 4.52 -13.08
CA LEU A 7 -14.04 4.97 -11.69
C LEU A 7 -12.66 5.58 -11.36
N LYS A 8 -11.57 4.94 -11.82
CA LYS A 8 -10.19 5.45 -11.69
C LYS A 8 -10.04 6.82 -12.37
N LYS A 9 -10.52 6.96 -13.61
CA LYS A 9 -10.47 8.22 -14.36
C LYS A 9 -11.28 9.32 -13.69
N LEU A 10 -12.49 9.03 -13.20
CA LEU A 10 -13.34 10.00 -12.51
C LEU A 10 -12.71 10.47 -11.20
N ARG A 11 -12.14 9.55 -10.42
CA ARG A 11 -11.38 9.89 -9.21
C ARG A 11 -10.28 10.91 -9.51
N VAL A 12 -9.46 10.63 -10.53
CA VAL A 12 -8.32 11.51 -10.89
C VAL A 12 -8.82 12.83 -11.48
N ALA A 13 -9.79 12.81 -12.40
CA ALA A 13 -10.31 13.99 -13.07
C ALA A 13 -10.94 15.00 -12.09
N LEU A 14 -11.64 14.50 -11.07
CA LEU A 14 -12.29 15.31 -10.04
C LEU A 14 -11.42 15.50 -8.79
N MET A 15 -10.17 15.00 -8.80
CA MET A 15 -9.22 15.06 -7.70
C MET A 15 -9.80 14.57 -6.36
N LEU A 16 -10.57 13.48 -6.40
CA LEU A 16 -11.26 12.93 -5.23
C LEU A 16 -10.32 12.03 -4.41
N ARG A 17 -10.42 12.17 -3.08
CA ARG A 17 -9.83 11.21 -2.13
C ARG A 17 -10.76 10.01 -1.95
N ASP A 18 -10.19 8.88 -1.51
CA ASP A 18 -10.97 7.65 -1.26
C ASP A 18 -12.05 7.89 -0.20
N ASP A 19 -11.74 8.69 0.82
CA ASP A 19 -12.69 9.10 1.87
C ASP A 19 -13.91 9.83 1.29
N GLN A 20 -13.67 10.76 0.36
CA GLN A 20 -14.73 11.53 -0.29
C GLN A 20 -15.59 10.64 -1.19
N ILE A 21 -14.98 9.65 -1.85
CA ILE A 21 -15.74 8.69 -2.67
C ILE A 21 -16.68 7.86 -1.80
N VAL A 22 -16.24 7.45 -0.61
CA VAL A 22 -17.10 6.75 0.36
C VAL A 22 -18.25 7.65 0.80
N GLU A 23 -17.98 8.91 1.14
CA GLU A 23 -19.02 9.89 1.50
C GLU A 23 -20.04 10.12 0.36
N ILE A 24 -19.57 10.21 -0.89
CA ILE A 24 -20.43 10.39 -2.06
C ILE A 24 -21.36 9.18 -2.27
N LEU A 25 -20.86 7.96 -2.06
CA LEU A 25 -21.65 6.75 -2.15
C LEU A 25 -22.66 6.63 -1.01
N GLU A 26 -22.32 7.14 0.17
CA GLU A 26 -23.22 7.19 1.31
C GLU A 26 -24.46 8.07 1.07
N LEU A 27 -24.33 9.12 0.24
CA LEU A 27 -25.46 10.00 -0.13
C LEU A 27 -26.60 9.28 -0.89
N VAL A 28 -26.30 8.13 -1.50
CA VAL A 28 -27.26 7.30 -2.22
C VAL A 28 -27.54 5.98 -1.49
N ASP A 29 -27.30 5.97 -0.17
CA ASP A 29 -27.46 4.82 0.73
C ASP A 29 -26.60 3.60 0.33
N PHE A 30 -25.53 3.82 -0.45
CA PHE A 30 -24.60 2.77 -0.84
C PHE A 30 -23.41 2.74 0.12
N ARG A 31 -23.43 1.79 1.05
CA ARG A 31 -22.37 1.62 2.06
C ARG A 31 -21.23 0.80 1.47
N ILE A 32 -20.04 1.39 1.40
CA ILE A 32 -18.80 0.71 1.03
C ILE A 32 -17.68 1.09 2.00
N THR A 33 -16.79 0.14 2.30
CA THR A 33 -15.61 0.40 3.11
C THR A 33 -14.45 0.90 2.26
N LYS A 34 -13.50 1.62 2.88
CA LYS A 34 -12.26 2.07 2.19
C LYS A 34 -11.45 0.90 1.62
N SER A 35 -11.49 -0.26 2.28
CA SER A 35 -10.78 -1.47 1.85
C SER A 35 -11.35 -2.03 0.55
N GLU A 36 -12.69 -2.12 0.44
CA GLU A 36 -13.38 -2.57 -0.77
C GLU A 36 -13.20 -1.58 -1.91
N LEU A 37 -13.29 -0.28 -1.62
CA LEU A 37 -13.01 0.75 -2.62
C LEU A 37 -11.57 0.65 -3.15
N GLY A 38 -10.62 0.38 -2.25
CA GLY A 38 -9.23 0.12 -2.62
C GLY A 38 -9.06 -1.10 -3.55
N ALA A 39 -9.89 -2.14 -3.41
CA ALA A 39 -9.87 -3.31 -4.27
C ALA A 39 -10.21 -2.98 -5.74
N PHE A 40 -11.16 -2.06 -5.98
CA PHE A 40 -11.51 -1.60 -7.33
C PHE A 40 -10.37 -0.85 -8.03
N PHE A 41 -9.49 -0.22 -7.26
CA PHE A 41 -8.38 0.57 -7.79
C PHE A 41 -7.10 -0.23 -8.02
N ARG A 42 -7.05 -1.49 -7.61
CA ARG A 42 -5.90 -2.37 -7.86
C ARG A 42 -5.76 -2.72 -9.35
N ALA A 43 -4.60 -3.24 -9.70
CA ALA A 43 -4.37 -3.85 -11.00
C ALA A 43 -5.04 -5.23 -11.06
N GLU A 44 -5.41 -5.66 -12.27
CA GLU A 44 -6.18 -6.90 -12.51
C GLU A 44 -5.43 -8.17 -12.09
N ASP A 45 -4.10 -8.09 -11.97
CA ASP A 45 -3.21 -9.18 -11.56
C ASP A 45 -3.07 -9.32 -10.03
N HIS A 46 -3.62 -8.38 -9.25
CA HIS A 46 -3.49 -8.38 -7.80
C HIS A 46 -4.50 -9.33 -7.14
N GLU A 47 -4.09 -10.09 -6.12
CA GLU A 47 -4.94 -11.08 -5.42
C GLU A 47 -6.28 -10.49 -4.90
N ASN A 48 -6.21 -9.31 -4.29
CA ASN A 48 -7.38 -8.56 -3.80
C ASN A 48 -8.02 -7.64 -4.86
N TYR A 49 -7.79 -7.85 -6.15
CA TYR A 49 -8.49 -7.11 -7.19
C TYR A 49 -9.98 -7.48 -7.20
N MET A 50 -10.84 -6.48 -7.34
CA MET A 50 -12.28 -6.67 -7.49
C MET A 50 -12.77 -5.90 -8.70
N GLU A 51 -13.62 -6.53 -9.51
CA GLU A 51 -14.28 -5.85 -10.62
C GLU A 51 -15.38 -4.92 -10.11
N CYS A 52 -15.42 -3.71 -10.65
CA CYS A 52 -16.44 -2.72 -10.35
C CYS A 52 -17.71 -3.04 -11.12
N GLY A 53 -18.75 -3.50 -10.43
CA GLY A 53 -20.04 -3.77 -11.07
C GLY A 53 -20.77 -2.50 -11.51
N ASP A 54 -21.65 -2.64 -12.51
CA ASP A 54 -22.48 -1.53 -13.02
C ASP A 54 -23.30 -0.84 -11.92
N GLN A 55 -23.72 -1.60 -10.91
CA GLN A 55 -24.49 -1.07 -9.78
C GLN A 55 -23.69 -0.05 -8.97
N VAL A 56 -22.40 -0.32 -8.73
CA VAL A 56 -21.51 0.56 -7.98
C VAL A 56 -21.28 1.84 -8.79
N LEU A 57 -20.98 1.69 -10.08
CA LEU A 57 -20.73 2.83 -10.96
C LEU A 57 -21.97 3.71 -11.10
N ARG A 58 -23.16 3.12 -11.27
CA ARG A 58 -24.43 3.86 -11.33
C ARG A 58 -24.70 4.65 -10.06
N ASN A 59 -24.56 4.01 -8.91
CA ASN A 59 -24.75 4.67 -7.61
C ASN A 59 -23.74 5.79 -7.41
N PHE A 60 -22.48 5.58 -7.77
CA PHE A 60 -21.45 6.61 -7.70
C PHE A 60 -21.80 7.83 -8.56
N LEU A 61 -22.22 7.63 -9.81
CA LEU A 61 -22.62 8.72 -10.70
C LEU A 61 -23.84 9.49 -10.17
N ASN A 62 -24.84 8.79 -9.61
CA ASN A 62 -25.97 9.45 -8.95
C ASN A 62 -25.52 10.25 -7.72
N GLY A 63 -24.62 9.69 -6.91
CA GLY A 63 -24.01 10.38 -5.77
C GLY A 63 -23.24 11.64 -6.20
N LEU A 64 -22.50 11.58 -7.32
CA LEU A 64 -21.80 12.73 -7.88
C LEU A 64 -22.74 13.86 -8.29
N VAL A 65 -23.92 13.53 -8.84
CA VAL A 65 -24.94 14.54 -9.16
C VAL A 65 -25.39 15.26 -7.89
N ILE A 66 -25.69 14.53 -6.83
CA ILE A 66 -26.10 15.10 -5.54
C ILE A 66 -24.97 15.93 -4.91
N HIS A 67 -23.72 15.44 -4.99
CA HIS A 67 -22.56 16.12 -4.41
C HIS A 67 -22.23 17.43 -5.12
N LEU A 68 -22.19 17.41 -6.45
CA LEU A 68 -21.77 18.55 -7.27
C LEU A 68 -22.90 19.53 -7.59
N ARG A 69 -24.10 19.04 -7.89
CA ARG A 69 -25.25 19.86 -8.29
C ARG A 69 -26.26 20.09 -7.16
N GLY A 70 -26.17 19.34 -6.08
CA GLY A 70 -27.14 19.40 -4.98
C GLY A 70 -28.42 18.63 -5.27
N THR A 71 -29.29 18.55 -4.26
CA THR A 71 -30.65 18.01 -4.42
C THR A 71 -31.55 19.07 -5.04
N LYS A 72 -32.72 18.67 -5.55
CA LYS A 72 -33.70 19.61 -6.12
C LYS A 72 -34.07 20.75 -5.16
N GLU A 73 -34.08 20.44 -3.86
CA GLU A 73 -34.40 21.38 -2.79
C GLU A 73 -33.23 22.29 -2.38
N ASN A 74 -31.98 21.90 -2.67
CA ASN A 74 -30.79 22.69 -2.33
C ASN A 74 -29.73 22.59 -3.43
N PRO A 75 -29.83 23.43 -4.48
CA PRO A 75 -28.88 23.41 -5.60
C PRO A 75 -27.50 23.89 -5.16
N LYS A 76 -26.47 23.14 -5.53
CA LYS A 76 -25.05 23.48 -5.33
C LYS A 76 -24.41 23.81 -6.67
N ASN A 77 -23.51 24.79 -6.66
CA ASN A 77 -22.67 25.07 -7.82
C ASN A 77 -21.49 24.08 -7.86
N PRO A 78 -21.28 23.37 -8.98
CA PRO A 78 -20.22 22.38 -9.08
C PRO A 78 -18.82 23.01 -8.98
N ASN A 79 -18.65 24.22 -9.48
CA ASN A 79 -17.36 24.94 -9.43
C ASN A 79 -16.89 25.20 -8.00
N ASP A 80 -17.81 25.54 -7.10
CA ASP A 80 -17.48 25.82 -5.70
C ASP A 80 -17.05 24.56 -4.96
N VAL A 81 -17.70 23.42 -5.25
CA VAL A 81 -17.33 22.13 -4.66
C VAL A 81 -15.95 21.68 -5.14
N LEU A 82 -15.66 21.80 -6.43
CA LEU A 82 -14.36 21.45 -7.00
C LEU A 82 -13.24 22.36 -6.47
N ALA A 83 -13.52 23.66 -6.27
CA ALA A 83 -12.57 24.59 -5.66
C ALA A 83 -12.21 24.19 -4.22
N LYS A 84 -13.19 23.74 -3.43
CA LYS A 84 -12.95 23.23 -2.06
C LYS A 84 -12.06 22.00 -2.07
N HIS A 85 -12.31 21.04 -2.95
CA HIS A 85 -11.48 19.84 -3.06
C HIS A 85 -10.03 20.17 -3.41
N LYS A 86 -9.81 21.10 -4.36
CA LYS A 86 -8.47 21.58 -4.71
C LYS A 86 -7.74 22.25 -3.53
N ALA A 87 -8.47 22.97 -2.68
CA ALA A 87 -7.91 23.62 -1.51
C ALA A 87 -7.55 22.64 -0.39
N GLU A 88 -8.31 21.55 -0.25
CA GLU A 88 -8.08 20.51 0.78
C GLU A 88 -6.91 19.57 0.48
N ILE A 89 -6.39 19.54 -0.75
CA ILE A 89 -5.19 18.78 -1.07
C ILE A 89 -4.02 19.53 -0.43
N PRO A 90 -3.32 18.94 0.56
CA PRO A 90 -2.15 19.59 1.14
C PRO A 90 -1.14 19.80 0.02
N LYS A 91 -0.87 21.07 -0.32
CA LYS A 91 0.27 21.42 -1.15
C LYS A 91 1.49 20.95 -0.39
N LYS A 92 2.05 19.82 -0.78
CA LYS A 92 3.32 19.36 -0.26
C LYS A 92 4.35 20.38 -0.78
N ASP A 93 4.62 21.40 0.04
CA ASP A 93 5.70 22.36 -0.18
C ASP A 93 6.97 21.55 -0.43
N SER A 94 7.32 21.48 -1.71
CA SER A 94 8.47 20.74 -2.22
C SER A 94 9.72 21.61 -2.06
N THR A 95 9.86 22.25 -0.91
CA THR A 95 10.92 23.20 -0.56
C THR A 95 11.67 22.80 0.70
N LYS A 96 11.53 21.54 1.16
CA LYS A 96 12.59 20.94 1.97
C LYS A 96 13.71 20.51 1.04
N GLU A 97 14.72 21.37 0.95
CA GLU A 97 16.04 21.06 0.42
C GLU A 97 16.45 19.67 0.91
N ARG A 98 16.58 18.74 -0.04
CA ARG A 98 17.10 17.41 0.22
C ARG A 98 18.57 17.59 0.59
N PRO A 99 19.01 17.28 1.83
CA PRO A 99 20.39 17.52 2.22
C PRO A 99 21.32 16.76 1.27
N GLU A 100 22.26 17.49 0.65
CA GLU A 100 23.24 16.91 -0.26
C GLU A 100 24.05 15.85 0.47
N PHE A 101 23.94 14.61 0.02
CA PHE A 101 24.82 13.54 0.47
C PHE A 101 26.22 13.80 -0.08
N LYS A 102 27.09 14.43 0.72
CA LYS A 102 28.53 14.51 0.42
C LYS A 102 29.12 13.11 0.53
N ALA A 103 29.39 12.50 -0.61
CA ALA A 103 30.17 11.27 -0.68
C ALA A 103 31.55 11.53 -0.07
N SER A 104 31.90 10.81 0.99
CA SER A 104 33.25 10.82 1.54
C SER A 104 34.23 10.21 0.53
N ALA A 105 35.41 10.82 0.44
CA ALA A 105 36.44 10.46 -0.51
C ALA A 105 36.80 8.96 -0.44
N LYS A 106 36.94 8.35 -1.61
CA LYS A 106 37.41 6.99 -1.83
C LYS A 106 38.80 6.84 -1.21
N ASP A 107 38.89 6.07 -0.14
CA ASP A 107 40.15 5.77 0.53
C ASP A 107 41.13 5.15 -0.49
N SER A 108 42.30 5.76 -0.57
CA SER A 108 43.34 5.49 -1.57
C SER A 108 44.24 4.37 -1.04
N GLU A 109 44.71 3.51 -1.94
CA GLU A 109 45.89 2.66 -1.73
C GLU A 109 45.78 1.55 -0.64
N ARG A 110 45.28 0.38 -1.04
CA ARG A 110 45.86 -0.88 -0.55
C ARG A 110 46.60 -1.55 -1.71
N GLY A 111 47.92 -1.32 -1.73
CA GLY A 111 48.85 -1.83 -2.71
C GLY A 111 48.71 -3.33 -2.93
N ARG A 112 48.65 -3.72 -4.21
CA ARG A 112 48.89 -5.09 -4.66
C ARG A 112 50.34 -5.44 -4.36
N GLY A 113 50.58 -6.20 -3.30
CA GLY A 113 51.87 -6.80 -3.00
C GLY A 113 51.92 -8.23 -3.54
N ASP A 114 52.66 -8.43 -4.62
CA ASP A 114 53.04 -9.72 -5.18
C ASP A 114 53.86 -10.58 -4.21
N LYS A 115 53.41 -11.82 -3.94
CA LYS A 115 54.31 -12.96 -3.69
C LYS A 115 53.79 -14.23 -4.33
N ALA A 116 54.64 -14.83 -5.16
CA ALA A 116 54.45 -16.05 -5.95
C ALA A 116 54.44 -17.34 -5.10
N PRO A 117 53.96 -18.49 -5.65
CA PRO A 117 53.60 -19.69 -4.89
C PRO A 117 54.77 -20.68 -4.78
N SER A 118 54.99 -21.25 -3.59
CA SER A 118 55.92 -22.37 -3.40
C SER A 118 55.32 -23.50 -2.56
N LYS A 119 55.01 -24.57 -3.29
CA LYS A 119 54.75 -26.00 -3.05
C LYS A 119 54.75 -26.63 -1.63
N SER A 120 53.94 -27.71 -1.59
CA SER A 120 53.97 -29.00 -0.85
C SER A 120 53.24 -29.10 0.50
N GLY A 121 52.23 -29.99 0.54
CA GLY A 121 51.43 -30.39 1.73
C GLY A 121 52.16 -31.37 2.67
N PRO A 122 51.47 -32.16 3.54
CA PRO A 122 50.04 -32.43 3.65
C PRO A 122 49.40 -32.17 5.04
N ALA A 123 48.06 -32.11 5.03
CA ALA A 123 47.10 -32.41 6.09
C ALA A 123 47.51 -32.33 7.57
N THR A 124 46.88 -31.42 8.32
CA THR A 124 46.24 -31.69 9.63
C THR A 124 45.58 -30.42 10.20
N GLY A 125 44.32 -30.54 10.66
CA GLY A 125 43.69 -29.59 11.60
C GLY A 125 43.03 -28.34 11.02
N LYS A 126 41.72 -28.39 10.77
CA LYS A 126 40.86 -27.19 10.64
C LYS A 126 40.93 -26.36 11.94
N PRO A 127 41.24 -25.05 11.92
CA PRO A 127 41.12 -24.20 13.10
C PRO A 127 39.65 -23.79 13.31
N LYS A 128 39.24 -23.84 14.58
CA LYS A 128 37.87 -23.69 15.12
C LYS A 128 37.22 -22.36 14.74
N LYS A 129 35.97 -22.43 14.26
CA LYS A 129 35.04 -21.29 14.14
C LYS A 129 34.62 -20.88 15.57
N LYS A 130 34.85 -19.63 15.97
CA LYS A 130 34.34 -19.06 17.24
C LYS A 130 32.81 -19.01 17.18
N GLU A 131 32.17 -19.68 18.13
CA GLU A 131 30.73 -19.65 18.36
C GLU A 131 30.31 -18.31 18.99
N PHE A 132 29.21 -17.74 18.48
CA PHE A 132 28.53 -16.62 19.11
C PHE A 132 27.56 -17.16 20.17
N PRO A 133 27.49 -16.55 21.37
CA PRO A 133 26.65 -17.05 22.45
C PRO A 133 25.15 -16.94 22.12
N LYS A 134 24.45 -18.08 22.20
CA LYS A 134 22.98 -18.16 22.15
C LYS A 134 22.41 -17.70 23.49
N GLY A 135 21.73 -16.55 23.49
CA GLY A 135 20.87 -16.09 24.59
C GLY A 135 19.41 -16.39 24.28
N ASN A 136 18.71 -16.98 25.25
CA ASN A 136 17.47 -17.73 25.11
C ASN A 136 16.24 -16.92 25.57
N GLY A 137 15.12 -16.99 24.83
CA GLY A 137 13.80 -17.14 25.46
C GLY A 137 12.64 -16.19 25.08
N LYS A 138 11.54 -16.83 24.63
CA LYS A 138 10.09 -16.47 24.70
C LYS A 138 9.51 -15.60 23.56
N THR A 139 8.37 -15.90 22.92
CA THR A 139 7.56 -17.11 22.63
C THR A 139 6.55 -16.65 21.56
N SER A 140 6.37 -17.37 20.45
CA SER A 140 5.32 -17.10 19.48
C SER A 140 3.97 -17.60 19.99
N VAL A 141 2.98 -16.72 20.09
CA VAL A 141 1.59 -17.05 20.46
C VAL A 141 0.87 -17.65 19.26
N VAL A 142 1.17 -18.90 18.91
CA VAL A 142 0.36 -19.69 17.97
C VAL A 142 0.39 -21.15 18.43
N GLU A 143 -0.44 -21.50 19.40
CA GLU A 143 -0.94 -22.87 19.63
C GLU A 143 -1.81 -22.91 20.90
N LYS A 144 -3.01 -22.31 20.83
CA LYS A 144 -4.11 -22.61 21.77
C LYS A 144 -5.45 -22.59 21.05
N VAL A 145 -5.67 -23.57 20.17
CA VAL A 145 -7.02 -24.03 19.82
C VAL A 145 -6.96 -25.55 19.69
N VAL A 146 -7.41 -26.25 20.72
CA VAL A 146 -7.58 -27.70 20.72
C VAL A 146 -9.04 -28.00 20.34
N TYR A 147 -9.28 -28.51 19.14
CA TYR A 147 -10.58 -29.03 18.72
C TYR A 147 -10.76 -30.47 19.25
N LYS A 148 -11.69 -30.69 20.19
CA LYS A 148 -12.11 -32.03 20.61
C LYS A 148 -13.34 -32.45 19.80
N ASN A 149 -13.13 -33.11 18.67
CA ASN A 149 -14.20 -33.80 17.93
C ASN A 149 -14.27 -35.26 18.38
N GLY A 150 -15.05 -35.53 19.43
CA GLY A 150 -15.28 -36.88 19.94
C GLY A 150 -16.63 -37.45 19.47
N LYS A 151 -16.65 -38.08 18.30
CA LYS A 151 -17.69 -39.08 17.96
C LYS A 151 -17.35 -40.36 18.71
N ASN A 152 -18.13 -40.72 19.74
CA ASN A 152 -18.20 -42.10 20.21
C ASN A 152 -19.64 -42.59 20.09
N LYS A 153 -19.88 -43.37 19.03
CA LYS A 153 -20.93 -44.39 18.96
C LYS A 153 -20.57 -45.50 19.94
N LYS A 154 -21.49 -45.84 20.83
CA LYS A 154 -21.84 -47.22 21.15
C LYS A 154 -23.28 -47.25 21.63
#